data_AF-A0A936C0Y1-F1
#
_entry.id   AF-A0A936C0Y1-F1
#
_cell.length_a   1.000
_cell.length_b   1.000
_cell.length_c   1.000
_cell.angle_alpha   90.00
_cell.angle_beta   90.00
_cell.angle_gamma   90.00
#
_symmetry.space_group_name_H-M   'P 1'
#
loop_
_entity.id
_entity.type
_entity.pdbx_description
1 polymer ?
#
loop_
_entity_poly.entity_id
_entity_poly.type
_entity_poly.pdbx_seq_one_letter_code
_entity_poly.pdbx_strand_id
1 'polypeptide(L)'
;MISSLFLGLTAAANPGSITPWRSEAATGPLQATIDRLRPGAHLRLPKGVHFGPIVVRVSNVTIDGGGDAVIDARGHGSVVVVEANGVTLRGLTIRRSGESNPDVDAGISLRSANGSIVDGCRLEDVLFGIDVSHGTHVTIRNSEISSKAFEPTMRGDAIRVWSSSDVLVQGNHWHDARDAVSWYSERVTFSRNRGERSRYSVHSMYTKSLMVSNNTFEENSVGVFVMYGLGTTVIGNTVKRSSGVTGIGLGLKETSGVYADGNTFVYCAVGVLVDNSPWEPNTRNWFRNNQIAFNGVGIMLANDRAGNEFFRNAFRGNRIDVDTEQRRQSPGQWVENTWDAYEGLDRDADGFGDVPYVPKKYGDLLTGEHPAAQFFVGAPVLTLINIIERLVPITEPIVLLDDPRPRMSRASSGLTTGGLAQ
;
A
#
# COMPACT_ATOMS: atom_id res chain seq x y z
N MET A 1 -11.19 9.79 -19.02
CA MET A 1 -12.05 8.64 -18.68
C MET A 1 -11.60 7.86 -17.44
N ILE A 2 -10.75 8.44 -16.57
CA ILE A 2 -10.44 7.92 -15.21
C ILE A 2 -10.81 8.95 -14.13
N SER A 3 -10.89 10.23 -14.49
CA SER A 3 -11.47 11.30 -13.65
C SER A 3 -12.95 11.07 -13.26
N SER A 4 -13.60 10.05 -13.84
CA SER A 4 -14.98 9.62 -13.54
C SER A 4 -15.06 8.35 -12.68
N LEU A 5 -13.93 7.70 -12.36
CA LEU A 5 -13.91 6.49 -11.51
C LEU A 5 -13.76 6.77 -10.02
N PHE A 6 -13.61 8.04 -9.63
CA PHE A 6 -13.49 8.47 -8.23
C PHE A 6 -14.69 9.29 -7.73
N LEU A 7 -15.81 9.29 -8.48
CA LEU A 7 -17.06 9.87 -7.99
C LEU A 7 -17.74 8.90 -7.02
N GLY A 8 -17.86 9.35 -5.77
CA GLY A 8 -18.94 8.93 -4.89
C GLY A 8 -18.59 7.87 -3.86
N LEU A 9 -17.64 8.16 -2.97
CA LEU A 9 -17.81 7.75 -1.56
C LEU A 9 -17.36 8.89 -0.64
N THR A 10 -18.07 10.01 -0.70
CA THR A 10 -18.20 10.88 0.48
C THR A 10 -19.04 10.12 1.50
N ALA A 11 -18.44 9.12 2.16
CA ALA A 11 -18.91 8.76 3.47
C ALA A 11 -18.57 9.97 4.35
N ALA A 12 -19.53 10.88 4.50
CA ALA A 12 -19.56 11.73 5.67
C ALA A 12 -19.58 10.78 6.86
N ALA A 13 -18.40 10.47 7.40
CA ALA A 13 -18.28 9.94 8.74
C ALA A 13 -18.79 11.06 9.64
N ASN A 14 -20.10 11.03 9.85
CA ASN A 14 -20.71 11.66 11.00
C ASN A 14 -19.81 11.26 12.19
N PRO A 15 -19.38 12.18 13.08
CA PRO A 15 -18.83 11.80 14.38
C PRO A 15 -19.98 11.20 15.18
N GLY A 16 -20.43 10.02 14.74
CA GLY A 16 -21.57 9.30 15.22
C GLY A 16 -21.25 8.89 16.64
N SER A 17 -22.14 9.30 17.54
CA SER A 17 -22.37 8.71 18.85
C SER A 17 -21.69 7.35 18.99
N ILE A 18 -20.69 7.30 19.89
CA ILE A 18 -20.04 6.07 20.34
C ILE A 18 -21.17 5.17 20.83
N THR A 19 -21.59 4.22 20.00
CA THR A 19 -22.39 3.11 20.51
C THR A 19 -21.40 2.33 21.37
N PRO A 20 -21.64 2.19 22.69
CA PRO A 20 -20.75 1.42 23.54
C PRO A 20 -20.58 0.04 22.91
N TRP A 21 -19.35 -0.47 22.90
CA TRP A 21 -19.05 -1.79 22.35
C TRP A 21 -20.04 -2.80 22.93
N ARG A 22 -20.92 -3.34 22.09
CA ARG A 22 -21.83 -4.42 22.51
C ARG A 22 -21.01 -5.71 22.49
N SER A 23 -20.22 -5.96 23.53
CA SER A 23 -19.72 -7.31 23.75
C SER A 23 -20.88 -8.14 24.28
N GLU A 24 -21.32 -9.14 23.51
CA GLU A 24 -22.06 -10.23 24.13
C GLU A 24 -21.23 -10.80 25.28
N ALA A 25 -21.89 -11.24 26.36
CA ALA A 25 -21.21 -11.85 27.47
C ALA A 25 -20.52 -13.13 26.97
N ALA A 26 -19.19 -13.10 26.84
CA ALA A 26 -18.43 -14.31 26.59
C ALA A 26 -18.67 -15.28 27.75
N THR A 27 -18.97 -16.53 27.43
CA THR A 27 -19.26 -17.58 28.40
C THR A 27 -18.56 -18.86 27.98
N GLY A 28 -18.26 -19.72 28.96
CA GLY A 28 -17.67 -21.04 28.71
C GLY A 28 -16.43 -21.32 29.54
N PRO A 29 -15.87 -22.53 29.41
CA PRO A 29 -14.76 -22.99 30.26
C PRO A 29 -13.50 -22.13 30.12
N LEU A 30 -13.13 -21.77 28.89
CA LEU A 30 -11.95 -20.94 28.64
C LEU A 30 -12.15 -19.52 29.21
N GLN A 31 -13.32 -18.92 29.02
CA GLN A 31 -13.62 -17.60 29.59
C GLN A 31 -13.50 -17.62 31.12
N ALA A 32 -14.06 -18.63 31.79
CA ALA A 32 -13.96 -18.77 33.24
C ALA A 32 -12.51 -18.93 33.74
N THR A 33 -11.61 -19.51 32.93
CA THR A 33 -10.17 -19.55 33.23
C THR A 33 -9.54 -18.16 33.09
N ILE A 34 -9.87 -17.42 32.02
CA ILE A 34 -9.35 -16.07 31.75
C ILE A 34 -9.79 -15.08 32.84
N ASP A 35 -11.04 -15.14 33.26
CA ASP A 35 -11.60 -14.25 34.30
C ASP A 35 -10.93 -14.41 35.67
N ARG A 36 -10.26 -15.55 35.91
CA ARG A 36 -9.54 -15.84 37.16
C ARG A 36 -8.06 -15.46 37.10
N LEU A 37 -7.55 -15.01 35.95
CA LEU A 37 -6.17 -14.60 35.84
C LEU A 37 -5.90 -13.38 36.72
N ARG A 38 -4.67 -13.31 37.23
CA ARG A 38 -4.15 -12.13 37.93
C ARG A 38 -3.23 -11.37 36.98
N PRO A 39 -3.07 -10.05 37.14
CA PRO A 39 -2.06 -9.31 36.38
C PRO A 39 -0.68 -9.96 36.48
N GLY A 40 0.03 -10.05 35.36
CA GLY A 40 1.31 -10.76 35.25
C GLY A 40 1.19 -12.26 34.97
N ALA A 41 -0.02 -12.83 34.93
CA ALA A 41 -0.19 -14.26 34.68
C ALA A 41 0.19 -14.65 33.24
N HIS A 42 0.79 -15.84 33.11
CA HIS A 42 1.08 -16.48 31.84
C HIS A 42 0.24 -17.75 31.70
N LEU A 43 -0.85 -17.67 30.92
CA LEU A 43 -1.72 -18.78 30.60
C LEU A 43 -1.24 -19.49 29.34
N ARG A 44 -0.71 -20.71 29.48
CA ARG A 44 -0.45 -21.58 28.32
C ARG A 44 -1.66 -22.46 28.07
N LEU A 45 -2.29 -22.31 26.90
CA LEU A 45 -3.44 -23.12 26.51
C LEU A 45 -2.98 -24.54 26.13
N PRO A 46 -3.67 -25.59 26.62
CA PRO A 46 -3.47 -26.94 26.13
C PRO A 46 -3.73 -27.02 24.61
N LYS A 47 -3.01 -27.92 23.94
CA LYS A 47 -3.27 -28.27 22.54
C LYS A 47 -4.74 -28.65 22.34
N GLY A 48 -5.33 -28.16 21.25
CA GLY A 48 -6.71 -28.48 20.88
C GLY A 48 -7.58 -27.23 20.67
N VAL A 49 -8.87 -27.47 20.48
CA VAL A 49 -9.85 -26.43 20.19
C VAL A 49 -10.53 -25.96 21.47
N HIS A 50 -10.48 -24.65 21.70
CA HIS A 50 -11.17 -23.95 22.76
C HIS A 50 -12.26 -23.09 22.13
N PHE A 51 -13.51 -23.29 22.56
CA PHE A 51 -14.62 -22.51 22.01
C PHE A 51 -14.70 -21.14 22.66
N GLY A 52 -14.72 -20.11 21.82
CA GLY A 52 -15.03 -18.73 22.17
C GLY A 52 -16.43 -18.31 21.69
N PRO A 53 -16.71 -17.00 21.57
CA PRO A 53 -15.81 -15.86 21.82
C PRO A 53 -15.21 -15.78 23.23
N ILE A 54 -14.09 -15.08 23.37
CA ILE A 54 -13.51 -14.72 24.68
C ILE A 54 -13.25 -13.22 24.81
N VAL A 55 -13.27 -12.72 26.04
CA VAL A 55 -12.87 -11.34 26.38
C VAL A 55 -11.78 -11.34 27.45
N VAL A 56 -10.68 -10.65 27.19
CA VAL A 56 -9.55 -10.48 28.11
C VAL A 56 -9.67 -9.10 28.78
N ARG A 57 -9.96 -9.11 30.09
CA ARG A 57 -10.11 -7.89 30.91
C ARG A 57 -9.03 -7.71 31.96
N VAL A 58 -8.11 -8.66 32.06
CA VAL A 58 -7.00 -8.63 33.01
C VAL A 58 -5.78 -8.04 32.32
N SER A 59 -5.24 -6.96 32.86
CA SER A 59 -4.05 -6.32 32.31
C SER A 59 -2.79 -7.14 32.52
N ASN A 60 -1.78 -6.94 31.66
CA ASN A 60 -0.44 -7.52 31.77
C ASN A 60 -0.43 -9.06 31.80
N VAL A 61 -1.32 -9.71 31.05
CA VAL A 61 -1.36 -11.18 30.96
C VAL A 61 -0.84 -11.66 29.61
N THR A 62 -0.28 -12.86 29.60
CA THR A 62 0.08 -13.56 28.36
C THR A 62 -0.85 -14.76 28.16
N ILE A 63 -1.45 -14.88 26.99
CA ILE A 63 -2.18 -16.06 26.53
C ILE A 63 -1.36 -16.69 25.40
N ASP A 64 -0.78 -17.84 25.68
CA ASP A 64 0.15 -18.55 24.81
C ASP A 64 -0.47 -19.86 24.31
N GLY A 65 -0.67 -19.97 23.00
CA GLY A 65 -1.18 -21.17 22.35
C GLY A 65 -0.10 -22.23 22.09
N GLY A 66 1.18 -21.89 22.25
CA GLY A 66 2.29 -22.79 21.98
C GLY A 66 2.37 -23.31 20.54
N GLY A 67 1.65 -22.69 19.58
CA GLY A 67 1.53 -23.11 18.19
C GLY A 67 0.43 -24.14 17.91
N ASP A 68 -0.21 -24.68 18.95
CA ASP A 68 -1.10 -25.85 18.86
C ASP A 68 -2.52 -25.60 19.38
N ALA A 69 -2.76 -24.48 20.05
CA ALA A 69 -4.09 -24.12 20.56
C ALA A 69 -4.89 -23.31 19.53
N VAL A 70 -6.17 -23.66 19.41
CA VAL A 70 -7.13 -22.99 18.55
C VAL A 70 -8.19 -22.32 19.41
N ILE A 71 -8.50 -21.04 19.16
CA ILE A 71 -9.69 -20.37 19.69
C ILE A 71 -10.69 -20.19 18.55
N ASP A 72 -11.91 -20.66 18.77
CA ASP A 72 -12.89 -20.84 17.72
C ASP A 72 -14.24 -20.25 18.13
N ALA A 73 -14.70 -19.20 17.46
CA ALA A 73 -15.95 -18.53 17.80
C ALA A 73 -17.18 -19.09 17.08
N ARG A 74 -17.01 -20.15 16.27
CA ARG A 74 -18.11 -20.86 15.60
C ARG A 74 -19.05 -19.97 14.79
N GLY A 75 -18.53 -18.90 14.19
CA GLY A 75 -19.29 -17.98 13.35
C GLY A 75 -19.99 -16.86 14.11
N HIS A 76 -19.62 -16.60 15.37
CA HIS A 76 -20.26 -15.57 16.20
C HIS A 76 -19.27 -14.51 16.66
N GLY A 77 -19.55 -13.24 16.39
CA GLY A 77 -18.82 -12.11 16.96
C GLY A 77 -17.33 -12.07 16.61
N SER A 78 -16.59 -11.25 17.35
CA SER A 78 -15.12 -11.30 17.36
C SER A 78 -14.60 -12.47 18.20
N VAL A 79 -13.57 -13.17 17.73
CA VAL A 79 -13.09 -14.41 18.38
C VAL A 79 -12.40 -14.12 19.71
N VAL A 80 -11.50 -13.14 19.73
CA VAL A 80 -10.82 -12.66 20.93
C VAL A 80 -10.99 -11.15 21.03
N VAL A 81 -11.61 -10.67 22.10
CA VAL A 81 -11.68 -9.25 22.43
C VAL A 81 -10.74 -8.95 23.58
N VAL A 82 -9.94 -7.90 23.47
CA VAL A 82 -9.04 -7.43 24.51
C VAL A 82 -9.48 -6.03 24.95
N GLU A 83 -9.83 -5.90 26.22
CA GLU A 83 -10.32 -4.67 26.86
C GLU A 83 -9.37 -4.23 28.00
N ALA A 84 -8.11 -4.68 27.97
CA ALA A 84 -7.11 -4.42 28.99
C ALA A 84 -5.72 -4.15 28.38
N ASN A 85 -4.87 -3.47 29.14
CA ASN A 85 -3.53 -3.07 28.70
C ASN A 85 -2.50 -4.20 28.89
N GLY A 86 -1.44 -4.19 28.09
CA GLY A 86 -0.28 -5.07 28.25
C GLY A 86 -0.60 -6.54 27.99
N VAL A 87 -1.64 -6.84 27.22
CA VAL A 87 -2.03 -8.22 26.91
C VAL A 87 -1.16 -8.74 25.76
N THR A 88 -0.56 -9.90 25.96
CA THR A 88 0.18 -10.62 24.91
C THR A 88 -0.62 -11.84 24.45
N LEU A 89 -0.95 -11.89 23.17
CA LEU A 89 -1.53 -13.06 22.50
C LEU A 89 -0.43 -13.67 21.62
N ARG A 90 -0.06 -14.94 21.88
CA ARG A 90 1.07 -15.57 21.20
C ARG A 90 0.74 -16.97 20.70
N GLY A 91 1.14 -17.29 19.46
CA GLY A 91 1.16 -18.68 18.97
C GLY A 91 -0.21 -19.34 18.95
N LEU A 92 -1.28 -18.57 18.72
CA LEU A 92 -2.66 -19.04 18.69
C LEU A 92 -3.13 -19.18 17.24
N THR A 93 -3.92 -20.22 16.96
CA THR A 93 -4.81 -20.19 15.80
C THR A 93 -6.14 -19.58 16.23
N ILE A 94 -6.62 -18.56 15.53
CA ILE A 94 -7.85 -17.83 15.81
C ILE A 94 -8.75 -17.96 14.59
N ARG A 95 -9.98 -18.46 14.76
CA ARG A 95 -10.81 -18.76 13.60
C ARG A 95 -12.31 -18.65 13.79
N ARG A 96 -13.00 -18.58 12.66
CA ARG A 96 -14.48 -18.60 12.54
C ARG A 96 -15.13 -17.48 13.33
N SER A 97 -14.74 -16.23 13.04
CA SER A 97 -15.48 -15.06 13.52
C SER A 97 -16.88 -15.02 12.91
N GLY A 98 -17.72 -14.12 13.42
CA GLY A 98 -18.94 -13.70 12.74
C GLY A 98 -18.68 -12.92 11.46
N GLU A 99 -19.76 -12.36 10.91
CA GLU A 99 -19.82 -11.76 9.57
C GLU A 99 -20.37 -10.33 9.58
N SER A 100 -20.50 -9.72 10.76
CA SER A 100 -20.98 -8.34 10.89
C SER A 100 -19.88 -7.35 10.49
N ASN A 101 -20.09 -6.67 9.36
CA ASN A 101 -19.28 -5.52 8.95
C ASN A 101 -19.44 -4.32 9.93
N PRO A 102 -20.66 -3.94 10.35
CA PRO A 102 -20.86 -2.85 11.30
C PRO A 102 -20.19 -3.08 12.67
N ASP A 103 -20.25 -4.31 13.18
CA ASP A 103 -19.66 -4.65 14.49
C ASP A 103 -18.17 -4.98 14.42
N VAL A 104 -17.61 -5.05 13.20
CA VAL A 104 -16.22 -5.41 12.92
C VAL A 104 -15.88 -6.76 13.56
N ASP A 105 -16.60 -7.81 13.15
CA ASP A 105 -16.34 -9.17 13.64
C ASP A 105 -14.92 -9.63 13.26
N ALA A 106 -14.01 -9.56 14.23
CA ALA A 106 -12.58 -9.77 14.02
C ALA A 106 -12.09 -11.09 14.59
N GLY A 107 -10.95 -11.59 14.11
CA GLY A 107 -10.19 -12.60 14.82
C GLY A 107 -9.74 -12.06 16.19
N ILE A 108 -9.06 -10.92 16.18
CA ILE A 108 -8.59 -10.26 17.40
C ILE A 108 -9.06 -8.79 17.36
N SER A 109 -9.82 -8.36 18.36
CA SER A 109 -10.23 -6.96 18.54
C SER A 109 -9.56 -6.38 19.78
N LEU A 110 -8.64 -5.44 19.59
CA LEU A 110 -7.92 -4.71 20.62
C LEU A 110 -8.61 -3.35 20.85
N ARG A 111 -9.35 -3.22 21.96
CA ARG A 111 -10.18 -2.05 22.27
C ARG A 111 -9.55 -1.25 23.40
N SER A 112 -8.93 -0.12 23.06
CA SER A 112 -8.14 0.70 24.00
C SER A 112 -7.09 -0.13 24.78
N ALA A 113 -6.57 -1.19 24.15
CA ALA A 113 -5.71 -2.19 24.77
C ALA A 113 -4.24 -1.81 24.60
N ASN A 114 -3.80 -0.81 25.36
CA ASN A 114 -2.50 -0.18 25.20
C ASN A 114 -1.34 -1.13 25.55
N GLY A 115 -0.23 -1.06 24.81
CA GLY A 115 0.94 -1.90 25.06
C GLY A 115 0.73 -3.39 24.73
N SER A 116 -0.35 -3.73 24.03
CA SER A 116 -0.66 -5.12 23.70
C SER A 116 0.19 -5.64 22.54
N ILE A 117 0.46 -6.94 22.56
CA ILE A 117 1.29 -7.62 21.58
C ILE A 117 0.52 -8.80 20.99
N VAL A 118 0.45 -8.88 19.67
CA VAL A 118 0.02 -10.08 18.93
C VAL A 118 1.23 -10.63 18.21
N ASP A 119 1.64 -11.86 18.51
CA ASP A 119 2.90 -12.43 18.04
C ASP A 119 2.75 -13.89 17.58
N GLY A 120 3.04 -14.15 16.31
CA GLY A 120 3.04 -15.53 15.80
C GLY A 120 1.65 -16.17 15.78
N CYS A 121 0.58 -15.38 15.62
CA CYS A 121 -0.78 -15.89 15.53
C CYS A 121 -1.16 -16.22 14.09
N ARG A 122 -2.01 -17.24 13.90
CA ARG A 122 -2.64 -17.55 12.61
C ARG A 122 -4.12 -17.24 12.67
N LEU A 123 -4.59 -16.36 11.80
CA LEU A 123 -5.98 -15.96 11.69
C LEU A 123 -6.56 -16.50 10.39
N GLU A 124 -7.56 -17.38 10.50
CA GLU A 124 -8.19 -18.07 9.36
C GLU A 124 -9.72 -18.01 9.48
N ASP A 125 -10.42 -17.85 8.35
CA ASP A 125 -11.89 -17.76 8.33
C ASP A 125 -12.43 -16.70 9.33
N VAL A 126 -11.82 -15.52 9.31
CA VAL A 126 -12.26 -14.34 10.08
C VAL A 126 -12.63 -13.20 9.14
N LEU A 127 -13.68 -12.44 9.42
CA LEU A 127 -14.09 -11.35 8.53
C LEU A 127 -13.02 -10.26 8.55
N PHE A 128 -12.74 -9.71 9.73
CA PHE A 128 -11.57 -8.86 9.97
C PHE A 128 -10.48 -9.66 10.68
N GLY A 129 -9.21 -9.41 10.36
CA GLY A 129 -8.10 -10.09 11.03
C GLY A 129 -7.85 -9.54 12.43
N ILE A 130 -7.01 -8.50 12.51
CA ILE A 130 -6.67 -7.81 13.76
C ILE A 130 -7.17 -6.38 13.70
N ASP A 131 -8.12 -6.04 14.56
CA ASP A 131 -8.61 -4.68 14.77
C ASP A 131 -7.92 -4.04 15.98
N VAL A 132 -7.40 -2.84 15.79
CA VAL A 132 -6.84 -1.97 16.83
C VAL A 132 -7.64 -0.69 16.84
N SER A 133 -8.48 -0.53 17.85
CA SER A 133 -9.35 0.62 18.00
C SER A 133 -8.96 1.39 19.26
N HIS A 134 -8.52 2.64 19.10
CA HIS A 134 -8.09 3.54 20.19
C HIS A 134 -6.92 3.02 21.03
N GLY A 135 -6.05 2.20 20.45
CA GLY A 135 -4.88 1.65 21.13
C GLY A 135 -3.65 2.53 20.98
N THR A 136 -2.76 2.51 21.97
CA THR A 136 -1.41 3.06 21.86
C THR A 136 -0.33 2.03 22.15
N HIS A 137 0.83 2.14 21.49
CA HIS A 137 1.98 1.24 21.69
C HIS A 137 1.67 -0.24 21.42
N VAL A 138 0.87 -0.51 20.38
CA VAL A 138 0.46 -1.87 20.01
C VAL A 138 1.46 -2.45 19.01
N THR A 139 1.84 -3.72 19.21
CA THR A 139 2.69 -4.46 18.27
C THR A 139 1.95 -5.67 17.70
N ILE A 140 1.87 -5.74 16.38
CA ILE A 140 1.37 -6.90 15.63
C ILE A 140 2.53 -7.45 14.82
N ARG A 141 2.96 -8.67 15.11
CA ARG A 141 4.13 -9.23 14.45
C ARG A 141 4.04 -10.72 14.17
N ASN A 142 4.81 -11.15 13.16
CA ASN A 142 5.03 -12.54 12.78
C ASN A 142 3.74 -13.35 12.58
N SER A 143 2.62 -12.69 12.29
CA SER A 143 1.30 -13.32 12.21
C SER A 143 0.88 -13.54 10.75
N GLU A 144 0.12 -14.60 10.53
CA GLU A 144 -0.48 -14.92 9.24
C GLU A 144 -1.99 -14.68 9.29
N ILE A 145 -2.53 -13.95 8.30
CA ILE A 145 -3.91 -13.45 8.33
C ILE A 145 -4.58 -13.67 6.99
N SER A 146 -5.73 -14.35 7.00
CA SER A 146 -6.61 -14.50 5.84
C SER A 146 -8.06 -14.21 6.22
N SER A 147 -8.82 -13.66 5.29
CA SER A 147 -10.25 -13.35 5.52
C SER A 147 -11.13 -14.56 5.23
N LYS A 148 -12.44 -14.40 5.44
CA LYS A 148 -13.46 -15.33 4.95
C LYS A 148 -13.40 -15.44 3.42
N ALA A 149 -13.82 -16.59 2.89
CA ALA A 149 -13.88 -16.87 1.46
C ALA A 149 -15.03 -16.13 0.76
N PHE A 150 -15.05 -14.80 0.88
CA PHE A 150 -15.99 -13.90 0.25
C PHE A 150 -15.39 -13.25 -1.00
N GLU A 151 -16.25 -12.63 -1.81
CA GLU A 151 -15.82 -11.74 -2.88
C GLU A 151 -14.94 -10.61 -2.33
N PRO A 152 -13.93 -10.12 -3.10
CA PRO A 152 -12.93 -9.18 -2.58
C PRO A 152 -13.48 -7.94 -1.87
N THR A 153 -14.61 -7.39 -2.33
CA THR A 153 -15.26 -6.21 -1.73
C THR A 153 -16.00 -6.49 -0.43
N MET A 154 -16.41 -7.75 -0.21
CA MET A 154 -17.17 -8.21 0.95
C MET A 154 -16.29 -8.71 2.09
N ARG A 155 -15.00 -8.93 1.83
CA ARG A 155 -13.99 -9.27 2.85
C ARG A 155 -13.80 -8.10 3.82
N GLY A 156 -13.41 -8.41 5.05
CA GLY A 156 -12.93 -7.41 5.99
C GLY A 156 -11.42 -7.17 5.84
N ASP A 157 -10.93 -6.20 6.59
CA ASP A 157 -9.53 -5.79 6.57
C ASP A 157 -8.68 -6.81 7.35
N ALA A 158 -7.52 -7.18 6.81
CA ALA A 158 -6.57 -8.05 7.50
C ALA A 158 -6.06 -7.41 8.80
N ILE A 159 -5.71 -6.13 8.72
CA ILE A 159 -5.29 -5.33 9.87
C ILE A 159 -6.01 -4.00 9.77
N ARG A 160 -6.70 -3.61 10.85
CA ARG A 160 -7.41 -2.33 10.93
C ARG A 160 -6.86 -1.52 12.10
N VAL A 161 -6.13 -0.45 11.82
CA VAL A 161 -5.68 0.52 12.82
C VAL A 161 -6.58 1.74 12.76
N TRP A 162 -7.37 1.95 13.81
CA TRP A 162 -8.38 3.01 13.88
C TRP A 162 -8.16 3.91 15.08
N SER A 163 -8.05 5.22 14.85
CA SER A 163 -7.91 6.24 15.89
C SER A 163 -6.84 5.89 16.94
N SER A 164 -5.70 5.37 16.49
CA SER A 164 -4.66 4.77 17.33
C SER A 164 -3.31 5.45 17.11
N SER A 165 -2.38 5.24 18.04
CA SER A 165 -1.04 5.82 17.96
C SER A 165 0.07 4.82 18.26
N ASP A 166 1.26 5.03 17.71
CA ASP A 166 2.45 4.24 18.05
C ASP A 166 2.23 2.74 17.79
N VAL A 167 1.73 2.40 16.60
CA VAL A 167 1.40 1.02 16.21
C VAL A 167 2.48 0.46 15.28
N LEU A 168 3.04 -0.69 15.65
CA LEU A 168 4.00 -1.43 14.84
C LEU A 168 3.36 -2.68 14.24
N VAL A 169 3.30 -2.73 12.91
CA VAL A 169 2.89 -3.90 12.12
C VAL A 169 4.12 -4.43 11.41
N GLN A 170 4.70 -5.53 11.91
CA GLN A 170 6.00 -6.02 11.46
C GLN A 170 6.08 -7.52 11.17
N GLY A 171 6.64 -7.90 10.01
CA GLY A 171 6.93 -9.31 9.74
C GLY A 171 5.67 -10.17 9.54
N ASN A 172 4.52 -9.56 9.28
CA ASN A 172 3.26 -10.27 9.08
C ASN A 172 3.09 -10.67 7.62
N HIS A 173 2.28 -11.71 7.41
CA HIS A 173 1.81 -12.13 6.10
C HIS A 173 0.29 -12.05 6.07
N TRP A 174 -0.27 -11.19 5.22
CA TRP A 174 -1.70 -11.23 4.95
C TRP A 174 -1.96 -11.56 3.49
N HIS A 175 -3.00 -12.35 3.27
CA HIS A 175 -3.42 -12.71 1.93
C HIS A 175 -4.92 -12.94 1.87
N ASP A 176 -5.49 -12.77 0.68
CA ASP A 176 -6.91 -13.03 0.43
C ASP A 176 -7.83 -12.29 1.43
N ALA A 177 -7.46 -11.04 1.72
CA ALA A 177 -8.20 -10.12 2.59
C ALA A 177 -8.50 -8.81 1.83
N ARG A 178 -9.31 -7.91 2.41
CA ARG A 178 -9.62 -6.64 1.73
C ARG A 178 -8.43 -5.69 1.75
N ASP A 179 -8.13 -5.09 2.89
CA ASP A 179 -7.05 -4.11 3.05
C ASP A 179 -6.22 -4.37 4.32
N ALA A 180 -5.04 -3.75 4.44
CA ALA A 180 -4.52 -3.33 5.74
C ALA A 180 -4.64 -1.80 5.86
N VAL A 181 -5.37 -1.32 6.87
CA VAL A 181 -5.74 0.11 6.98
C VAL A 181 -5.11 0.80 8.17
N SER A 182 -4.81 2.09 8.00
CA SER A 182 -4.55 3.02 9.11
C SER A 182 -5.34 4.31 8.92
N TRP A 183 -6.34 4.51 9.78
CA TRP A 183 -7.32 5.59 9.69
C TRP A 183 -7.29 6.45 10.95
N TYR A 184 -7.25 7.78 10.78
CA TYR A 184 -7.25 8.78 11.87
C TYR A 184 -6.16 8.52 12.93
N SER A 185 -5.01 8.02 12.50
CA SER A 185 -3.98 7.49 13.39
C SER A 185 -2.68 8.29 13.29
N GLU A 186 -1.75 8.06 14.20
CA GLU A 186 -0.43 8.71 14.16
C GLU A 186 0.70 7.76 14.52
N ARG A 187 1.89 7.95 13.92
CA ARG A 187 3.09 7.13 14.18
C ARG A 187 2.80 5.63 13.98
N VAL A 188 2.30 5.29 12.79
CA VAL A 188 2.03 3.90 12.39
C VAL A 188 3.15 3.40 11.49
N THR A 189 3.69 2.21 11.79
CA THR A 189 4.77 1.61 11.02
C THR A 189 4.35 0.25 10.46
N PHE A 190 4.36 0.10 9.13
CA PHE A 190 4.29 -1.17 8.42
C PHE A 190 5.70 -1.53 7.94
N SER A 191 6.33 -2.54 8.54
CA SER A 191 7.72 -2.92 8.21
C SER A 191 7.91 -4.41 7.95
N ARG A 192 8.61 -4.78 6.87
CA ARG A 192 8.98 -6.18 6.58
C ARG A 192 7.78 -7.13 6.47
N ASN A 193 6.62 -6.64 6.04
CA ASN A 193 5.43 -7.46 5.83
C ASN A 193 5.33 -7.96 4.38
N ARG A 194 4.52 -8.99 4.19
CA ARG A 194 4.08 -9.50 2.89
C ARG A 194 2.56 -9.37 2.77
N GLY A 195 2.08 -8.72 1.72
CA GLY A 195 0.66 -8.53 1.46
C GLY A 195 0.29 -8.96 0.05
N GLU A 196 -0.67 -9.87 -0.10
CA GLU A 196 -1.00 -10.47 -1.41
C GLU A 196 -2.49 -10.64 -1.68
N ARG A 197 -2.90 -10.53 -2.95
CA ARG A 197 -4.27 -10.79 -3.40
C ARG A 197 -5.32 -10.01 -2.59
N SER A 198 -4.95 -8.79 -2.22
CA SER A 198 -5.79 -7.83 -1.51
C SER A 198 -6.14 -6.64 -2.40
N ARG A 199 -7.15 -5.87 -2.01
CA ARG A 199 -7.49 -4.64 -2.71
C ARG A 199 -6.42 -3.59 -2.46
N TYR A 200 -6.11 -3.28 -1.20
CA TYR A 200 -4.97 -2.43 -0.85
C TYR A 200 -4.04 -3.15 0.13
N SER A 201 -2.76 -3.29 -0.22
CA SER A 201 -1.80 -3.82 0.75
C SER A 201 -1.62 -2.89 1.94
N VAL A 202 -1.51 -1.58 1.71
CA VAL A 202 -1.63 -0.55 2.76
C VAL A 202 -2.54 0.57 2.28
N HIS A 203 -3.57 0.88 3.05
CA HIS A 203 -4.50 1.96 2.79
C HIS A 203 -4.58 2.89 4.00
N SER A 204 -4.01 4.08 3.85
CA SER A 204 -3.94 5.05 4.93
C SER A 204 -4.77 6.28 4.63
N MET A 205 -5.58 6.72 5.59
CA MET A 205 -6.41 7.92 5.49
C MET A 205 -6.27 8.75 6.77
N TYR A 206 -6.00 10.05 6.65
CA TYR A 206 -5.86 10.96 7.80
C TYR A 206 -4.81 10.50 8.81
N THR A 207 -3.72 9.87 8.33
CA THR A 207 -2.63 9.41 9.20
C THR A 207 -1.44 10.37 9.16
N LYS A 208 -0.91 10.69 10.34
CA LYS A 208 0.32 11.49 10.49
C LYS A 208 1.51 10.60 10.82
N SER A 209 2.67 10.87 10.23
CA SER A 209 3.89 10.08 10.50
C SER A 209 3.72 8.59 10.19
N LEU A 210 3.32 8.27 8.96
CA LEU A 210 3.22 6.90 8.46
C LEU A 210 4.59 6.43 7.95
N MET A 211 5.03 5.25 8.36
CA MET A 211 6.22 4.58 7.83
C MET A 211 5.84 3.26 7.16
N VAL A 212 6.12 3.13 5.87
CA VAL A 212 5.96 1.88 5.11
C VAL A 212 7.34 1.49 4.60
N SER A 213 7.96 0.46 5.20
CA SER A 213 9.37 0.12 4.93
C SER A 213 9.63 -1.37 4.67
N ASN A 214 10.42 -1.66 3.63
CA ASN A 214 10.93 -2.99 3.33
C ASN A 214 9.82 -4.07 3.21
N ASN A 215 8.62 -3.69 2.74
CA ASN A 215 7.52 -4.62 2.54
C ASN A 215 7.54 -5.19 1.11
N THR A 216 6.96 -6.37 0.93
CA THR A 216 6.69 -6.97 -0.39
C THR A 216 5.19 -7.05 -0.61
N PHE A 217 4.68 -6.33 -1.60
CA PHE A 217 3.27 -6.31 -1.95
C PHE A 217 3.08 -6.82 -3.37
N GLU A 218 2.28 -7.86 -3.54
CA GLU A 218 2.21 -8.61 -4.79
C GLU A 218 0.77 -8.99 -5.16
N GLU A 219 0.42 -8.84 -6.44
CA GLU A 219 -0.91 -9.22 -6.95
C GLU A 219 -2.08 -8.55 -6.21
N ASN A 220 -1.89 -7.30 -5.79
CA ASN A 220 -2.92 -6.49 -5.17
C ASN A 220 -3.58 -5.57 -6.21
N SER A 221 -4.76 -5.01 -5.92
CA SER A 221 -5.25 -3.92 -6.77
C SER A 221 -4.40 -2.65 -6.60
N VAL A 222 -3.93 -2.41 -5.39
CA VAL A 222 -3.06 -1.31 -5.02
C VAL A 222 -2.02 -1.75 -3.99
N GLY A 223 -0.76 -1.34 -4.17
CA GLY A 223 0.30 -1.60 -3.20
C GLY A 223 0.15 -0.74 -1.95
N VAL A 224 0.40 0.57 -2.10
CA VAL A 224 0.25 1.54 -1.01
C VAL A 224 -0.60 2.71 -1.50
N PHE A 225 -1.61 3.11 -0.74
CA PHE A 225 -2.38 4.32 -1.00
C PHE A 225 -2.49 5.18 0.24
N VAL A 226 -2.15 6.46 0.12
CA VAL A 226 -2.18 7.42 1.22
C VAL A 226 -3.08 8.60 0.85
N MET A 227 -4.04 8.89 1.71
CA MET A 227 -5.03 9.95 1.52
C MET A 227 -5.02 10.90 2.72
N TYR A 228 -4.95 12.20 2.45
CA TYR A 228 -5.03 13.22 3.50
C TYR A 228 -3.96 13.04 4.60
N GLY A 229 -2.79 12.52 4.22
CA GLY A 229 -1.69 12.21 5.13
C GLY A 229 -0.67 13.33 5.25
N LEU A 230 0.07 13.35 6.36
CA LEU A 230 1.18 14.28 6.59
C LEU A 230 2.41 13.54 7.12
N GLY A 231 3.55 13.73 6.46
CA GLY A 231 4.83 13.14 6.88
C GLY A 231 4.85 11.63 6.65
N THR A 232 4.69 11.19 5.40
CA THR A 232 4.71 9.76 5.06
C THR A 232 6.08 9.36 4.52
N THR A 233 6.66 8.30 5.05
CA THR A 233 7.92 7.71 4.55
C THR A 233 7.62 6.34 3.94
N VAL A 234 7.99 6.16 2.67
CA VAL A 234 7.82 4.91 1.91
C VAL A 234 9.20 4.48 1.41
N ILE A 235 9.83 3.49 2.04
CA ILE A 235 11.24 3.17 1.72
C ILE A 235 11.50 1.68 1.49
N GLY A 236 12.29 1.35 0.46
CA GLY A 236 12.74 -0.01 0.21
C GLY A 236 11.64 -1.03 -0.06
N ASN A 237 10.42 -0.59 -0.39
CA ASN A 237 9.31 -1.52 -0.65
C ASN A 237 9.39 -2.06 -2.07
N THR A 238 8.93 -3.30 -2.25
CA THR A 238 8.76 -3.89 -3.57
C THR A 238 7.27 -4.11 -3.81
N VAL A 239 6.72 -3.41 -4.79
CA VAL A 239 5.33 -3.56 -5.24
C VAL A 239 5.32 -4.15 -6.64
N LYS A 240 4.66 -5.29 -6.81
CA LYS A 240 4.69 -6.07 -8.04
C LYS A 240 3.28 -6.40 -8.49
N ARG A 241 3.04 -6.32 -9.79
CA ARG A 241 1.82 -6.84 -10.41
C ARG A 241 0.54 -6.25 -9.81
N SER A 242 0.57 -4.95 -9.48
CA SER A 242 -0.65 -4.25 -9.09
C SER A 242 -1.56 -4.12 -10.30
N SER A 243 -2.63 -4.92 -10.33
CA SER A 243 -3.49 -5.11 -11.52
C SER A 243 -4.97 -4.92 -11.18
N GLY A 244 -5.87 -5.11 -12.15
CA GLY A 244 -7.31 -4.86 -11.97
C GLY A 244 -7.71 -3.41 -12.23
N VAL A 245 -8.88 -3.02 -11.71
CA VAL A 245 -9.57 -1.75 -12.08
C VAL A 245 -8.75 -0.50 -11.74
N THR A 246 -7.92 -0.55 -10.69
CA THR A 246 -7.04 0.56 -10.28
C THR A 246 -5.58 0.33 -10.70
N GLY A 247 -4.98 -0.79 -10.28
CA GLY A 247 -3.64 -1.23 -10.68
C GLY A 247 -2.50 -0.28 -10.29
N ILE A 248 -2.46 0.20 -9.04
CA ILE A 248 -1.53 1.26 -8.59
C ILE A 248 -0.40 0.69 -7.72
N GLY A 249 0.85 1.10 -7.96
CA GLY A 249 1.97 0.78 -7.08
C GLY A 249 1.94 1.61 -5.78
N LEU A 250 2.18 2.91 -5.90
CA LEU A 250 2.03 3.91 -4.84
C LEU A 250 1.04 4.99 -5.30
N GLY A 251 -0.01 5.23 -4.53
CA GLY A 251 -0.96 6.30 -4.77
C GLY A 251 -0.96 7.33 -3.65
N LEU A 252 -0.99 8.61 -4.02
CA LEU A 252 -1.10 9.74 -3.11
C LEU A 252 -2.33 10.56 -3.49
N LYS A 253 -3.18 10.87 -2.51
CA LYS A 253 -4.28 11.84 -2.65
C LYS A 253 -4.18 12.87 -1.55
N GLU A 254 -4.04 14.14 -1.92
CA GLU A 254 -4.00 15.27 -0.98
C GLU A 254 -3.04 15.02 0.20
N THR A 255 -1.85 14.48 -0.10
CA THR A 255 -0.87 14.04 0.89
C THR A 255 0.41 14.86 0.78
N SER A 256 0.97 15.26 1.92
CA SER A 256 2.08 16.22 2.01
C SER A 256 3.26 15.67 2.80
N GLY A 257 4.48 16.11 2.46
CA GLY A 257 5.68 15.69 3.17
C GLY A 257 6.02 14.21 2.93
N VAL A 258 5.81 13.71 1.71
CA VAL A 258 6.12 12.32 1.36
C VAL A 258 7.61 12.16 1.08
N TYR A 259 8.23 11.13 1.63
CA TYR A 259 9.59 10.70 1.31
C TYR A 259 9.56 9.25 0.79
N ALA A 260 9.58 9.09 -0.52
CA ALA A 260 9.57 7.82 -1.22
C ALA A 260 10.97 7.49 -1.77
N ASP A 261 11.71 6.60 -1.12
CA ASP A 261 13.12 6.34 -1.43
C ASP A 261 13.45 4.85 -1.62
N GLY A 262 14.13 4.51 -2.72
CA GLY A 262 14.62 3.15 -2.96
C GLY A 262 13.52 2.09 -3.16
N ASN A 263 12.30 2.48 -3.56
CA ASN A 263 11.22 1.53 -3.80
C ASN A 263 11.30 0.94 -5.21
N THR A 264 10.74 -0.25 -5.39
CA THR A 264 10.60 -0.91 -6.69
C THR A 264 9.12 -1.06 -7.02
N PHE A 265 8.68 -0.43 -8.11
CA PHE A 265 7.33 -0.53 -8.66
C PHE A 265 7.40 -1.18 -10.04
N VAL A 266 6.91 -2.42 -10.13
CA VAL A 266 7.08 -3.25 -11.33
C VAL A 266 5.79 -3.95 -11.76
N TYR A 267 5.51 -3.93 -13.07
CA TYR A 267 4.32 -4.56 -13.65
C TYR A 267 3.00 -4.02 -13.07
N CYS A 268 2.96 -2.76 -12.68
CA CYS A 268 1.72 -2.08 -12.26
C CYS A 268 1.05 -1.40 -13.47
N ALA A 269 -0.27 -1.23 -13.44
CA ALA A 269 -0.93 -0.38 -14.44
C ALA A 269 -0.42 1.07 -14.33
N VAL A 270 -0.28 1.57 -13.10
CA VAL A 270 0.39 2.83 -12.76
C VAL A 270 1.41 2.56 -11.65
N GLY A 271 2.69 2.90 -11.87
CA GLY A 271 3.75 2.74 -10.88
C GLY A 271 3.53 3.66 -9.68
N VAL A 272 3.51 4.97 -9.93
CA VAL A 272 3.21 6.00 -8.92
C VAL A 272 2.12 6.94 -9.41
N LEU A 273 1.05 7.11 -8.63
CA LEU A 273 0.00 8.10 -8.86
C LEU A 273 0.15 9.24 -7.84
N VAL A 274 0.20 10.47 -8.33
CA VAL A 274 0.22 11.69 -7.51
C VAL A 274 -1.01 12.54 -7.82
N ASP A 275 -2.02 12.50 -6.96
CA ASP A 275 -3.27 13.26 -7.05
C ASP A 275 -3.27 14.37 -5.99
N ASN A 276 -3.38 15.62 -6.44
CA ASN A 276 -3.39 16.85 -5.64
C ASN A 276 -2.41 16.88 -4.45
N SER A 277 -1.21 16.33 -4.66
CA SER A 277 -0.18 16.16 -3.64
C SER A 277 1.09 16.87 -4.11
N PRO A 278 1.73 17.75 -3.32
CA PRO A 278 1.38 18.13 -1.94
C PRO A 278 0.10 18.94 -1.82
N TRP A 279 -0.59 18.77 -0.68
CA TRP A 279 -1.81 19.50 -0.35
C TRP A 279 -1.53 20.74 0.50
N GLU A 280 -0.68 20.61 1.52
CA GLU A 280 -0.31 21.69 2.42
C GLU A 280 0.65 22.69 1.72
N PRO A 281 0.39 24.00 1.80
CA PRO A 281 1.27 25.01 1.23
C PRO A 281 2.71 24.89 1.72
N ASN A 282 3.68 25.18 0.85
CA ASN A 282 5.12 25.16 1.15
C ASN A 282 5.68 23.80 1.60
N THR A 283 4.94 22.70 1.40
CA THR A 283 5.45 21.35 1.58
C THR A 283 5.95 20.76 0.27
N ARG A 284 6.76 19.70 0.37
CA ARG A 284 7.28 18.98 -0.80
C ARG A 284 7.14 17.48 -0.61
N ASN A 285 7.10 16.78 -1.73
CA ASN A 285 7.14 15.33 -1.82
C ASN A 285 8.40 14.93 -2.59
N TRP A 286 9.17 14.01 -2.05
CA TRP A 286 10.44 13.55 -2.60
C TRP A 286 10.32 12.11 -3.06
N PHE A 287 10.68 11.87 -4.31
CA PHE A 287 10.75 10.55 -4.94
C PHE A 287 12.20 10.32 -5.37
N ARG A 288 12.93 9.50 -4.61
CA ARG A 288 14.37 9.31 -4.78
C ARG A 288 14.73 7.85 -5.03
N ASN A 289 15.69 7.62 -5.92
CA ASN A 289 16.30 6.29 -6.11
C ASN A 289 15.29 5.15 -6.36
N ASN A 290 14.08 5.44 -6.85
CA ASN A 290 13.07 4.41 -7.07
C ASN A 290 13.30 3.73 -8.43
N GLN A 291 13.01 2.44 -8.49
CA GLN A 291 12.96 1.66 -9.73
C GLN A 291 11.51 1.59 -10.20
N ILE A 292 11.22 2.20 -11.34
CA ILE A 292 9.88 2.30 -11.92
C ILE A 292 9.95 1.61 -13.28
N ALA A 293 9.60 0.33 -13.30
CA ALA A 293 9.89 -0.51 -14.46
C ALA A 293 8.68 -1.32 -14.95
N PHE A 294 8.56 -1.48 -16.26
CA PHE A 294 7.56 -2.33 -16.92
C PHE A 294 6.12 -2.02 -16.51
N ASN A 295 5.82 -0.76 -16.19
CA ASN A 295 4.48 -0.31 -15.85
C ASN A 295 3.73 0.17 -17.10
N GLY A 296 2.40 0.18 -17.04
CA GLY A 296 1.58 0.84 -18.06
C GLY A 296 1.89 2.35 -18.12
N VAL A 297 1.88 3.00 -16.96
CA VAL A 297 2.39 4.35 -16.75
C VAL A 297 3.37 4.31 -15.57
N GLY A 298 4.58 4.86 -15.74
CA GLY A 298 5.57 4.94 -14.67
C GLY A 298 5.11 5.86 -13.54
N ILE A 299 4.95 7.15 -13.86
CA ILE A 299 4.40 8.17 -12.96
C ILE A 299 3.22 8.87 -13.62
N MET A 300 2.10 8.91 -12.91
CA MET A 300 0.90 9.66 -13.30
C MET A 300 0.73 10.85 -12.38
N LEU A 301 0.75 12.05 -12.97
CA LEU A 301 0.50 13.31 -12.28
C LEU A 301 -0.92 13.78 -12.58
N ALA A 302 -1.80 13.59 -11.61
CA ALA A 302 -3.18 14.09 -11.60
C ALA A 302 -3.29 15.38 -10.77
N ASN A 303 -2.32 16.28 -10.94
CA ASN A 303 -2.32 17.58 -10.28
C ASN A 303 -1.60 18.63 -11.14
N ASP A 304 -1.84 19.90 -10.83
CA ASP A 304 -1.20 21.08 -11.42
C ASP A 304 -0.26 21.79 -10.44
N ARG A 305 0.08 21.13 -9.33
CA ARG A 305 0.80 21.72 -8.19
C ARG A 305 2.29 21.42 -8.22
N ALA A 306 3.10 22.45 -8.00
CA ALA A 306 4.53 22.28 -7.76
C ALA A 306 4.80 21.60 -6.42
N GLY A 307 6.05 21.17 -6.21
CA GLY A 307 6.51 20.60 -4.94
C GLY A 307 6.74 19.09 -4.96
N ASN A 308 6.53 18.42 -6.09
CA ASN A 308 7.01 17.05 -6.30
C ASN A 308 8.42 17.07 -6.89
N GLU A 309 9.37 16.40 -6.24
CA GLU A 309 10.77 16.30 -6.66
C GLU A 309 11.10 14.84 -7.01
N PHE A 310 11.48 14.61 -8.27
CA PHE A 310 11.85 13.30 -8.81
C PHE A 310 13.35 13.28 -9.09
N PHE A 311 14.11 12.60 -8.24
CA PHE A 311 15.55 12.61 -8.26
C PHE A 311 16.15 11.20 -8.30
N ARG A 312 17.03 10.91 -9.27
CA ARG A 312 17.74 9.62 -9.37
C ARG A 312 16.83 8.39 -9.46
N ASN A 313 15.61 8.53 -9.98
CA ASN A 313 14.76 7.39 -10.27
C ASN A 313 15.19 6.73 -11.58
N ALA A 314 14.97 5.42 -11.69
CA ALA A 314 15.26 4.64 -12.88
C ALA A 314 13.95 4.23 -13.56
N PHE A 315 13.72 4.76 -14.76
CA PHE A 315 12.58 4.44 -15.62
C PHE A 315 13.03 3.42 -16.67
N ARG A 316 12.33 2.28 -16.74
CA ARG A 316 12.72 1.21 -17.67
C ARG A 316 11.53 0.42 -18.19
N GLY A 317 11.35 0.40 -19.51
CA GLY A 317 10.37 -0.44 -20.17
C GLY A 317 8.92 -0.12 -19.80
N ASN A 318 8.66 1.08 -19.26
CA ASN A 318 7.28 1.54 -19.06
C ASN A 318 6.68 1.84 -20.44
N ARG A 319 5.37 1.62 -20.61
CA ARG A 319 4.70 2.03 -21.86
C ARG A 319 4.68 3.56 -21.98
N ILE A 320 4.50 4.26 -20.87
CA ILE A 320 4.59 5.72 -20.74
C ILE A 320 5.38 5.98 -19.45
N ASP A 321 6.51 6.69 -19.51
CA ASP A 321 7.30 6.98 -18.30
C ASP A 321 6.59 7.97 -17.37
N VAL A 322 6.09 9.07 -17.93
CA VAL A 322 5.39 10.13 -17.20
C VAL A 322 4.18 10.58 -18.00
N ASP A 323 3.01 10.60 -17.36
CA ASP A 323 1.79 11.18 -17.93
C ASP A 323 1.20 12.26 -17.03
N THR A 324 0.69 13.31 -17.66
CA THR A 324 0.03 14.44 -17.00
C THR A 324 -1.41 14.48 -17.50
N GLU A 325 -2.40 14.28 -16.63
CA GLU A 325 -3.81 14.21 -17.07
C GLU A 325 -4.28 15.51 -17.75
N GLN A 326 -3.70 16.66 -17.40
CA GLN A 326 -4.13 17.97 -17.88
C GLN A 326 -3.54 18.41 -19.23
N ARG A 327 -2.80 17.55 -19.95
CA ARG A 327 -2.08 17.92 -21.19
C ARG A 327 -1.22 19.19 -21.01
N ARG A 328 -0.43 19.24 -19.94
CA ARG A 328 0.44 20.36 -19.60
C ARG A 328 1.79 19.82 -19.17
N GLN A 329 2.80 20.70 -19.15
CA GLN A 329 4.07 20.33 -18.55
C GLN A 329 3.87 19.92 -17.10
N SER A 330 4.56 18.86 -16.69
CA SER A 330 4.63 18.41 -15.31
C SER A 330 5.05 19.57 -14.41
N PRO A 331 4.32 19.83 -13.31
CA PRO A 331 4.75 20.81 -12.31
C PRO A 331 5.87 20.29 -11.39
N GLY A 332 6.27 19.02 -11.51
CA GLY A 332 7.38 18.42 -10.78
C GLY A 332 8.77 18.84 -11.27
N GLN A 333 9.76 18.75 -10.38
CA GLN A 333 11.18 18.92 -10.70
C GLN A 333 11.82 17.57 -10.98
N TRP A 334 12.56 17.45 -12.08
CA TRP A 334 13.17 16.20 -12.54
C TRP A 334 14.67 16.42 -12.68
N VAL A 335 15.46 15.63 -11.96
CA VAL A 335 16.91 15.79 -11.96
C VAL A 335 17.61 14.43 -11.80
N GLU A 336 18.62 14.17 -12.62
CA GLU A 336 19.48 12.99 -12.52
C GLU A 336 18.72 11.65 -12.62
N ASN A 337 17.57 11.60 -13.29
CA ASN A 337 16.85 10.35 -13.52
C ASN A 337 17.48 9.59 -14.70
N THR A 338 17.29 8.27 -14.72
CA THR A 338 17.67 7.42 -15.85
C THR A 338 16.43 7.08 -16.65
N TRP A 339 16.49 7.27 -17.96
CA TRP A 339 15.38 7.08 -18.89
C TRP A 339 15.81 6.09 -19.98
N ASP A 340 14.96 5.14 -20.34
CA ASP A 340 15.26 4.20 -21.43
C ASP A 340 15.19 4.86 -22.82
N ALA A 341 14.33 5.87 -22.97
CA ALA A 341 14.17 6.67 -24.18
C ALA A 341 15.23 7.80 -24.32
N TYR A 342 16.18 7.92 -23.40
CA TYR A 342 17.25 8.92 -23.53
C TYR A 342 18.30 8.46 -24.54
N GLU A 343 18.42 9.20 -25.64
CA GLU A 343 19.34 8.92 -26.75
C GLU A 343 20.56 9.88 -26.79
N GLY A 344 20.74 10.70 -25.75
CA GLY A 344 21.88 11.62 -25.66
C GLY A 344 23.22 10.91 -25.46
N LEU A 345 24.30 11.66 -25.68
CA LEU A 345 25.67 11.19 -25.51
C LEU A 345 26.25 11.72 -24.20
N ASP A 346 27.21 10.98 -23.66
CA ASP A 346 28.06 11.38 -22.54
C ASP A 346 29.50 11.45 -23.09
N ARG A 347 29.92 12.64 -23.54
CA ARG A 347 31.23 12.81 -24.21
C ARG A 347 32.37 13.01 -23.23
N ASP A 348 32.10 13.58 -22.07
CA ASP A 348 33.11 13.81 -21.03
C ASP A 348 33.26 12.64 -20.05
N ALA A 349 32.41 11.60 -20.20
CA ALA A 349 32.41 10.36 -19.44
C ALA A 349 32.13 10.56 -17.94
N ASP A 350 31.32 11.58 -17.59
CA ASP A 350 30.94 11.88 -16.21
C ASP A 350 29.74 11.02 -15.70
N GLY A 351 29.13 10.22 -16.59
CA GLY A 351 27.98 9.36 -16.30
C GLY A 351 26.62 10.03 -16.47
N PHE A 352 26.60 11.28 -16.93
CA PHE A 352 25.41 12.05 -17.25
C PHE A 352 25.41 12.41 -18.74
N GLY A 353 24.23 12.62 -19.28
CA GLY A 353 24.09 13.03 -20.66
C GLY A 353 24.41 14.51 -20.86
N ASP A 354 25.13 14.83 -21.94
CA ASP A 354 25.54 16.19 -22.32
C ASP A 354 24.36 17.11 -22.69
N VAL A 355 23.18 16.52 -22.96
CA VAL A 355 21.96 17.24 -23.35
C VAL A 355 20.78 16.93 -22.42
N PRO A 356 19.91 17.90 -22.13
CA PRO A 356 18.70 17.67 -21.34
C PRO A 356 17.77 16.61 -21.94
N TYR A 357 17.05 15.88 -21.09
CA TYR A 357 15.93 15.04 -21.51
C TYR A 357 14.62 15.83 -21.45
N VAL A 358 14.07 16.14 -22.63
CA VAL A 358 12.86 16.96 -22.78
C VAL A 358 11.83 16.24 -23.65
N PRO A 359 11.15 15.20 -23.12
CA PRO A 359 10.17 14.47 -23.89
C PRO A 359 8.97 15.36 -24.22
N LYS A 360 8.53 15.28 -25.46
CA LYS A 360 7.41 16.05 -25.99
C LYS A 360 6.24 15.13 -26.29
N LYS A 361 5.05 15.50 -25.83
CA LYS A 361 3.79 14.89 -26.23
C LYS A 361 3.25 15.64 -27.43
N TYR A 362 3.21 14.94 -28.55
CA TYR A 362 2.51 15.41 -29.75
C TYR A 362 1.03 15.18 -29.52
N GLY A 363 0.19 16.01 -30.12
CA GLY A 363 -1.24 15.98 -29.90
C GLY A 363 -1.80 14.62 -30.29
N ASP A 364 -1.97 13.72 -29.31
CA ASP A 364 -2.73 12.47 -29.38
C ASP A 364 -4.21 12.79 -29.65
N LEU A 365 -4.51 13.45 -30.77
CA LEU A 365 -5.87 13.75 -31.22
C LEU A 365 -6.62 12.43 -31.37
N LEU A 366 -6.01 11.45 -32.06
CA LEU A 366 -6.67 10.18 -32.35
C LEU A 366 -6.86 9.28 -31.13
N THR A 367 -5.82 9.04 -30.31
CA THR A 367 -5.93 8.13 -29.15
C THR A 367 -6.58 8.79 -27.93
N GLY A 368 -6.46 10.12 -27.82
CA GLY A 368 -7.13 10.92 -26.81
C GLY A 368 -8.63 11.13 -27.09
N GLU A 369 -9.04 11.32 -28.35
CA GLU A 369 -10.46 11.42 -28.74
C GLU A 369 -11.12 10.04 -28.89
N HIS A 370 -10.37 9.02 -29.31
CA HIS A 370 -10.87 7.66 -29.48
C HIS A 370 -10.07 6.67 -28.61
N PRO A 371 -10.53 6.38 -27.38
CA PRO A 371 -9.88 5.42 -26.49
C PRO A 371 -9.69 4.02 -27.11
N ALA A 372 -10.59 3.61 -28.02
CA ALA A 372 -10.47 2.37 -28.79
C ALA A 372 -9.22 2.33 -29.69
N ALA A 373 -8.70 3.49 -30.11
CA ALA A 373 -7.48 3.58 -30.89
C ALA A 373 -6.22 3.16 -30.09
N GLN A 374 -6.29 3.15 -28.75
CA GLN A 374 -5.19 2.65 -27.91
C GLN A 374 -4.86 1.16 -28.16
N PHE A 375 -5.83 0.38 -28.64
CA PHE A 375 -5.60 -1.02 -29.03
C PHE A 375 -4.60 -1.15 -30.19
N PHE A 376 -4.52 -0.15 -31.06
CA PHE A 376 -3.66 -0.16 -32.24
C PHE A 376 -2.29 0.47 -31.99
N VAL A 377 -1.95 0.84 -30.75
CA VAL A 377 -0.63 1.38 -30.40
C VAL A 377 0.43 0.29 -30.70
N GLY A 378 1.29 0.55 -31.68
CA GLY A 378 2.25 -0.42 -32.23
C GLY A 378 1.89 -0.96 -33.62
N ALA A 379 0.69 -0.69 -34.13
CA ALA A 379 0.35 -0.94 -35.53
C ALA A 379 1.14 0.01 -36.44
N PRO A 380 1.65 -0.45 -37.60
CA PRO A 380 2.48 0.35 -38.51
C PRO A 380 1.85 1.70 -38.91
N VAL A 381 0.52 1.76 -39.02
CA VAL A 381 -0.23 2.98 -39.35
C VAL A 381 -0.13 4.05 -38.25
N LEU A 382 -0.28 3.69 -36.97
CA LEU A 382 -0.15 4.66 -35.88
C LEU A 382 1.31 5.10 -35.69
N THR A 383 2.27 4.20 -35.91
CA THR A 383 3.70 4.57 -35.92
C THR A 383 4.00 5.60 -37.01
N LEU A 384 3.45 5.43 -38.21
CA LEU A 384 3.62 6.39 -39.30
C LEU A 384 2.98 7.75 -38.98
N ILE A 385 1.78 7.77 -38.40
CA ILE A 385 1.12 9.01 -37.94
C ILE A 385 1.99 9.72 -36.89
N ASN A 386 2.53 9.00 -35.91
CA ASN A 386 3.42 9.58 -34.89
C ASN A 386 4.72 10.15 -35.49
N ILE A 387 5.29 9.51 -36.52
CA ILE A 387 6.45 10.03 -37.25
C ILE A 387 6.08 11.32 -37.98
N ILE A 388 4.93 11.35 -38.66
CA ILE A 388 4.44 12.54 -39.37
C ILE A 388 4.18 13.69 -38.38
N GLU A 389 3.54 13.45 -37.24
CA GLU A 389 3.31 14.47 -36.21
C GLU A 389 4.61 15.01 -35.60
N ARG A 390 5.65 14.16 -35.50
CA ARG A 390 7.00 14.60 -35.09
C ARG A 390 7.69 15.49 -36.13
N LEU A 391 7.48 15.21 -37.42
CA LEU A 391 8.12 15.92 -38.53
C LEU A 391 7.38 17.21 -38.92
N VAL A 392 6.04 17.18 -38.89
CA VAL A 392 5.15 18.30 -39.22
C VAL A 392 4.08 18.40 -38.13
N PRO A 393 4.40 19.05 -36.99
CA PRO A 393 3.45 19.18 -35.89
C PRO A 393 2.26 20.04 -36.33
N ILE A 394 1.07 19.44 -36.42
CA ILE A 394 -0.18 20.17 -36.73
C ILE A 394 -0.58 21.06 -35.55
N THR A 395 -0.14 20.70 -34.34
CA THR A 395 -0.27 21.47 -33.11
C THR A 395 1.09 21.62 -32.44
N GLU A 396 1.30 22.70 -31.69
CA GLU A 396 2.50 22.83 -30.87
C GLU A 396 2.59 21.68 -29.86
N PRO A 397 3.71 20.94 -29.83
CA PRO A 397 3.87 19.82 -28.92
C PRO A 397 4.07 20.32 -27.49
N ILE A 398 3.48 19.61 -26.54
CA ILE A 398 3.59 19.94 -25.12
C ILE A 398 4.85 19.29 -24.58
N VAL A 399 5.74 20.08 -23.99
CA VAL A 399 6.85 19.55 -23.18
C VAL A 399 6.26 18.88 -21.95
N LEU A 400 6.54 17.58 -21.75
CA LEU A 400 6.02 16.85 -20.59
C LEU A 400 6.84 17.15 -19.34
N LEU A 401 8.16 17.17 -19.45
CA LEU A 401 9.09 17.45 -18.37
C LEU A 401 10.44 17.92 -18.94
N ASP A 402 11.30 18.38 -18.04
CA ASP A 402 12.68 18.77 -18.33
C ASP A 402 13.58 18.18 -17.24
N ASP A 403 14.46 17.24 -17.62
CA ASP A 403 15.57 16.76 -16.79
C ASP A 403 16.88 17.30 -17.38
N PRO A 404 17.50 18.32 -16.76
CA PRO A 404 18.65 19.02 -17.34
C PRO A 404 19.94 18.21 -17.27
N ARG A 405 19.99 17.14 -16.46
CA ARG A 405 21.19 16.33 -16.25
C ARG A 405 20.81 14.84 -16.13
N PRO A 406 20.24 14.23 -17.19
CA PRO A 406 19.81 12.84 -17.15
C PRO A 406 21.01 11.92 -16.93
N ARG A 407 20.85 10.84 -16.16
CA ARG A 407 21.90 9.84 -15.96
C ARG A 407 21.92 8.85 -17.12
N MET A 408 23.11 8.51 -17.59
CA MET A 408 23.27 7.48 -18.60
C MET A 408 22.80 6.13 -18.06
N SER A 409 21.98 5.41 -18.85
CA SER A 409 21.66 4.03 -18.51
C SER A 409 22.95 3.20 -18.63
N ARG A 410 23.34 2.49 -17.57
CA ARG A 410 24.43 1.52 -17.68
C ARG A 410 23.95 0.43 -18.64
N ALA A 411 24.46 0.43 -19.87
CA ALA A 411 24.39 -0.76 -20.71
C ALA A 411 24.90 -1.93 -19.87
N SER A 412 24.11 -3.00 -19.77
CA SER A 412 24.48 -4.21 -19.03
C SER A 412 25.76 -4.79 -19.62
N SER A 413 26.91 -4.38 -19.09
CA SER A 413 28.20 -5.01 -19.36
C SER A 413 28.24 -6.33 -18.59
N GLY A 414 27.82 -7.42 -19.25
CA GLY A 414 27.89 -8.75 -18.62
C GLY A 414 27.03 -9.86 -19.23
N LEU A 415 26.92 -9.94 -20.55
CA LEU A 415 26.83 -11.24 -21.21
C LEU A 415 28.15 -11.43 -21.94
N THR A 416 29.15 -11.91 -21.21
CA THR A 416 30.29 -12.58 -21.83
C THR A 416 29.70 -13.76 -22.61
N THR A 417 29.66 -13.63 -23.93
CA THR A 417 29.61 -14.76 -24.83
C THR A 417 30.82 -15.63 -24.52
N GLY A 418 30.63 -16.63 -23.66
CA GLY A 418 31.55 -17.74 -23.54
C GLY A 418 31.71 -18.35 -24.92
N GLY A 419 32.88 -18.13 -25.51
CA GLY A 419 33.24 -18.65 -26.81
C GLY A 419 33.10 -20.17 -26.81
N LEU A 420 32.25 -20.67 -27.71
CA LEU A 420 32.42 -21.98 -28.29
C LEU A 420 33.63 -21.88 -29.25
N ALA A 421 34.75 -22.49 -28.87
CA ALA A 421 35.78 -22.91 -29.82
C ALA A 421 36.68 -23.99 -29.18
N GLN A 422 36.42 -25.22 -29.66
CA GLN A 422 37.28 -26.41 -29.76
C GLN A 422 37.96 -26.99 -28.52
#